data_AF-A0A356W7V4-F1
#
_entry.id   AF-A0A356W7V4-F1
#
_cell.length_a   1.000
_cell.length_b   1.000
_cell.length_c   1.000
_cell.angle_alpha   90.00
_cell.angle_beta   90.00
_cell.angle_gamma   90.00
#
_symmetry.space_group_name_H-M   'P 1'
#
loop_
_entity.id
_entity.type
_entity.pdbx_description
1 polymer ?
#
loop_
_entity_poly.entity_id
_entity_poly.type
_entity_poly.pdbx_seq_one_letter_code
_entity_poly.pdbx_strand_id
1 'polypeptide(L)'
;AMLKAQGYDVIGITLQLYDHGAAIEKKGACCAGQDIHDARNVSDQIGIPHYVLDYESKFREQVMEDFADTYLAGSTPIPCIRCNQTVKFSDLLKTARDLGADCLATGHYIRRTDGEDGPELHRAADASRDQSYFLFATTAEQLDYLRFPLGDLPKTQVRELADQFNLPVASKPDSQDICFVPEGSYANVVEKLRPGAGRGGEIVHLDGRVLGEHNGVIHYTIGQRRGLGVATGDPLYVVKIDAPKRRVIVGPREALMTSGLLLEEPNWIGDGTLEAAANS
;
A
#
# COMPACT_ATOMS: atom_id res chain seq x y z
N ALA A 1 -7.43 -10.12 -19.89
CA ALA A 1 -8.12 -11.30 -20.44
C ALA A 1 -9.63 -11.19 -20.29
N MET A 2 -10.20 -11.17 -19.07
CA MET A 2 -11.65 -11.12 -18.85
C MET A 2 -12.36 -9.97 -19.59
N LEU A 3 -11.88 -8.73 -19.44
CA LEU A 3 -12.46 -7.57 -20.14
C LEU A 3 -12.41 -7.71 -21.67
N LYS A 4 -11.30 -8.22 -22.21
CA LYS A 4 -11.19 -8.49 -23.66
C LYS A 4 -12.21 -9.53 -24.12
N ALA A 5 -12.41 -10.59 -23.33
CA ALA A 5 -13.40 -11.64 -23.61
C ALA A 5 -14.85 -11.12 -23.52
N GLN A 6 -15.10 -10.09 -22.70
CA GLN A 6 -16.38 -9.38 -22.62
C GLN A 6 -16.61 -8.39 -23.78
N GLY A 7 -15.63 -8.24 -24.69
CA GLY A 7 -15.76 -7.39 -25.88
C GLY A 7 -15.28 -5.95 -25.72
N TYR A 8 -14.66 -5.60 -24.60
CA TYR A 8 -14.05 -4.27 -24.43
C TYR A 8 -12.82 -4.10 -25.34
N ASP A 9 -12.61 -2.86 -25.79
CA ASP A 9 -11.30 -2.44 -26.30
C ASP A 9 -10.40 -2.16 -25.10
N VAL A 10 -9.31 -2.92 -25.00
CA VAL A 10 -8.49 -2.96 -23.78
C VAL A 10 -7.08 -2.52 -24.11
N ILE A 11 -6.57 -1.58 -23.32
CA ILE A 11 -5.17 -1.16 -23.31
C ILE A 11 -4.56 -1.57 -21.99
N GLY A 12 -3.45 -2.31 -22.03
CA GLY A 12 -2.65 -2.64 -20.85
C GLY A 12 -1.70 -1.50 -20.50
N ILE A 13 -1.63 -1.13 -19.22
CA ILE A 13 -0.67 -0.15 -18.72
C ILE A 13 0.11 -0.77 -17.56
N THR A 14 1.44 -0.71 -17.62
CA THR A 14 2.32 -1.00 -16.49
C THR A 14 2.99 0.29 -16.02
N LEU A 15 2.94 0.55 -14.72
CA LEU A 15 3.65 1.66 -14.10
C LEU A 15 5.05 1.20 -13.68
N GLN A 16 6.08 1.83 -14.20
CA GLN A 16 7.43 1.72 -13.67
C GLN A 16 7.57 2.75 -12.55
N LEU A 17 7.57 2.26 -11.30
CA LEU A 17 7.48 3.11 -10.10
C LEU A 17 8.82 3.31 -9.39
N TYR A 18 9.78 2.42 -9.58
CA TYR A 18 11.06 2.50 -8.89
C TYR A 18 12.07 1.60 -9.58
N ASP A 19 13.26 2.12 -9.88
CA ASP A 19 14.37 1.30 -10.36
C ASP A 19 15.25 0.85 -9.18
N HIS A 20 15.49 -0.46 -9.10
CA HIS A 20 16.57 -0.97 -8.28
C HIS A 20 17.88 -0.66 -9.01
N GLY A 21 18.37 0.58 -8.87
CA GLY A 21 19.63 1.09 -9.43
C GLY A 21 20.92 0.37 -8.96
N ALA A 22 20.86 -0.94 -8.71
CA ALA A 22 21.97 -1.86 -8.49
C ALA A 22 21.83 -3.15 -9.34
N ALA A 23 21.07 -3.12 -10.43
CA ALA A 23 20.81 -4.27 -11.31
C ALA A 23 21.76 -4.37 -12.52
N ILE A 24 23.06 -4.11 -12.35
CA ILE A 24 24.06 -4.51 -13.36
C ILE A 24 24.80 -5.81 -12.97
N GLU A 25 24.82 -6.24 -11.70
CA GLU A 25 25.71 -7.34 -11.28
C GLU A 25 25.07 -8.65 -10.76
N LYS A 26 23.75 -8.80 -10.70
CA LYS A 26 23.14 -10.10 -10.35
C LYS A 26 22.00 -10.52 -11.27
N LYS A 27 22.23 -11.61 -12.01
CA LYS A 27 21.16 -12.40 -12.64
C LYS A 27 20.14 -12.79 -11.57
N GLY A 28 18.93 -12.25 -11.65
CA GLY A 28 17.78 -12.62 -10.79
C GLY A 28 17.29 -11.56 -9.79
N ALA A 29 17.83 -10.34 -9.76
CA ALA A 29 17.50 -9.35 -8.71
C ALA A 29 16.48 -8.26 -9.12
N CYS A 30 16.02 -8.21 -10.38
CA CYS A 30 15.13 -7.15 -10.85
C CYS A 30 13.68 -7.64 -10.92
N CYS A 31 12.96 -7.60 -9.78
CA CYS A 31 11.53 -7.92 -9.75
C CYS A 31 10.73 -6.96 -10.64
N ALA A 32 11.06 -5.67 -10.65
CA ALA A 32 10.39 -4.65 -11.46
C ALA A 32 10.51 -4.92 -12.97
N GLY A 33 11.71 -5.29 -13.45
CA GLY A 33 11.92 -5.63 -14.86
C GLY A 33 11.23 -6.93 -15.28
N GLN A 34 11.21 -7.94 -14.39
CA GLN A 34 10.49 -9.18 -14.63
C GLN A 34 8.98 -8.97 -14.68
N ASP A 35 8.41 -8.15 -13.79
CA ASP A 35 6.97 -7.85 -13.77
C ASP A 35 6.53 -7.09 -15.04
N ILE A 36 7.35 -6.15 -15.53
CA ILE A 36 7.10 -5.46 -16.80
C ILE A 36 7.12 -6.45 -17.97
N HIS A 37 8.10 -7.35 -17.99
CA HIS A 37 8.21 -8.39 -19.02
C HIS A 37 7.04 -9.38 -18.99
N ASP A 38 6.62 -9.81 -17.79
CA ASP A 38 5.45 -10.69 -17.61
C ASP A 38 4.17 -10.00 -18.09
N ALA A 39 3.98 -8.72 -17.75
CA ALA A 39 2.83 -7.93 -18.20
C ALA A 39 2.79 -7.79 -19.74
N ARG A 40 3.95 -7.59 -20.36
CA ARG A 40 4.09 -7.55 -21.81
C ARG A 40 3.69 -8.89 -22.44
N ASN A 41 4.24 -10.00 -21.95
CA ASN A 41 3.93 -11.34 -22.47
C ASN A 41 2.45 -11.69 -22.34
N VAL A 42 1.84 -11.37 -21.18
CA VAL A 42 0.40 -11.54 -20.97
C VAL A 42 -0.41 -10.71 -21.97
N SER A 43 0.00 -9.46 -22.20
CA SER A 43 -0.69 -8.55 -23.14
C SER A 43 -0.59 -9.01 -24.58
N ASP A 44 0.59 -9.45 -25.02
CA ASP A 44 0.84 -10.00 -26.36
C ASP A 44 0.00 -11.26 -26.59
N GLN A 45 -0.07 -12.15 -25.59
CA GLN A 45 -0.83 -13.40 -25.66
C GLN A 45 -2.34 -13.16 -25.80
N ILE A 46 -2.90 -12.17 -25.09
CA ILE A 46 -4.33 -11.84 -25.16
C ILE A 46 -4.65 -10.84 -26.28
N GLY A 47 -3.64 -10.40 -27.05
CA GLY A 47 -3.79 -9.53 -28.21
C GLY A 47 -4.27 -8.12 -27.85
N ILE A 48 -3.67 -7.48 -26.84
CA ILE A 48 -3.95 -6.09 -26.48
C ILE A 48 -2.68 -5.21 -26.56
N PRO A 49 -2.80 -3.93 -26.94
CA PRO A 49 -1.68 -2.99 -26.81
C PRO A 49 -1.27 -2.83 -25.35
N HIS A 50 0.03 -2.65 -25.13
CA HIS A 50 0.62 -2.48 -23.80
C HIS A 50 1.60 -1.30 -23.78
N TYR A 51 1.44 -0.43 -22.78
CA TYR A 51 2.31 0.71 -22.54
C TYR A 51 2.98 0.60 -21.17
N VAL A 52 4.24 1.02 -21.11
CA VAL A 52 4.97 1.20 -19.86
C VAL A 52 5.10 2.70 -19.61
N LEU A 53 4.61 3.17 -18.47
CA LEU A 53 4.68 4.57 -18.07
C LEU A 53 5.72 4.71 -16.95
N ASP A 54 6.71 5.56 -17.18
CA ASP A 54 7.74 5.90 -16.19
C ASP A 54 7.21 6.95 -15.23
N TYR A 55 6.82 6.50 -14.03
CA TYR A 55 6.28 7.31 -12.94
C TYR A 55 7.22 7.32 -11.73
N GLU A 56 8.50 6.98 -11.92
CA GLU A 56 9.45 6.83 -10.82
C GLU A 56 9.62 8.11 -10.00
N SER A 57 9.80 9.26 -10.66
CA SER A 57 9.94 10.55 -9.96
C SER A 57 8.70 10.89 -9.13
N LYS A 58 7.51 10.70 -9.70
CA LYS A 58 6.24 10.96 -9.01
C LYS A 58 6.04 10.03 -7.82
N PHE A 59 6.33 8.75 -8.00
CA PHE A 59 6.25 7.75 -6.95
C PHE A 59 7.22 8.05 -5.81
N ARG A 60 8.45 8.43 -6.14
CA ARG A 60 9.42 8.86 -5.14
C ARG A 60 8.88 10.03 -4.34
N GLU A 61 8.55 11.14 -5.02
CA GLU A 61 8.13 12.40 -4.39
C GLU A 61 6.86 12.25 -3.54
N GLN A 62 5.86 11.52 -4.03
CA GLN A 62 4.53 11.48 -3.43
C GLN A 62 4.31 10.29 -2.50
N VAL A 63 5.18 9.27 -2.53
CA VAL A 63 5.00 8.04 -1.75
C VAL A 63 6.24 7.74 -0.90
N MET A 64 7.43 7.66 -1.51
CA MET A 64 8.64 7.24 -0.79
C MET A 64 9.14 8.31 0.18
N GLU A 65 9.10 9.59 -0.22
CA GLU A 65 9.52 10.70 0.63
C GLU A 65 8.57 10.86 1.84
N ASP A 66 7.24 10.83 1.62
CA ASP A 66 6.22 10.84 2.70
C ASP A 66 6.37 9.65 3.66
N PHE A 67 6.64 8.47 3.11
CA PHE A 67 6.92 7.27 3.89
C PHE A 67 8.13 7.46 4.83
N ALA A 68 9.23 8.03 4.33
CA ALA A 68 10.42 8.27 5.13
C ALA A 68 10.18 9.34 6.21
N ASP A 69 9.51 10.44 5.87
CA ASP A 69 9.21 11.53 6.80
C ASP A 69 8.24 11.10 7.91
N THR A 70 7.25 10.28 7.58
CA THR A 70 6.30 9.75 8.57
C THR A 70 7.01 8.86 9.59
N TYR A 71 7.94 8.00 9.17
CA TYR A 71 8.74 7.20 10.09
C TYR A 71 9.66 8.05 10.96
N LEU A 72 10.28 9.10 10.39
CA LEU A 72 11.09 10.05 11.16
C LEU A 72 10.29 10.78 12.23
N ALA A 73 9.03 11.08 11.96
CA ALA A 73 8.11 11.68 12.93
C ALA A 73 7.67 10.70 14.04
N GLY A 74 8.03 9.42 13.96
CA GLY A 74 7.66 8.39 14.93
C GLY A 74 6.29 7.75 14.66
N SER A 75 5.75 7.94 13.46
CA SER A 75 4.50 7.31 13.00
C SER A 75 4.81 6.12 12.09
N THR A 76 3.82 5.26 11.85
CA THR A 76 3.97 4.09 10.97
C THR A 76 3.07 4.25 9.73
N PRO A 77 3.62 4.66 8.58
CA PRO A 77 2.85 4.88 7.35
C PRO A 77 2.44 3.58 6.67
N ILE A 78 1.37 3.67 5.87
CA ILE A 78 0.95 2.63 4.93
C ILE A 78 1.07 3.18 3.50
N PRO A 79 2.22 2.98 2.81
CA PRO A 79 2.52 3.64 1.55
C PRO A 79 1.56 3.23 0.41
N CYS A 80 0.92 2.06 0.51
CA CYS A 80 -0.07 1.61 -0.47
C CYS A 80 -1.29 2.55 -0.55
N ILE A 81 -1.72 3.13 0.57
CA ILE A 81 -2.84 4.09 0.59
C ILE A 81 -2.45 5.36 -0.17
N ARG A 82 -1.28 5.93 0.14
CA ARG A 82 -0.75 7.11 -0.57
C ARG A 82 -0.57 6.86 -2.06
N CYS A 83 0.00 5.71 -2.45
CA CYS A 83 0.15 5.33 -3.84
C CYS A 83 -1.20 5.21 -4.58
N ASN A 84 -2.24 4.68 -3.94
CA ASN A 84 -3.59 4.65 -4.50
C ASN A 84 -4.16 6.07 -4.65
N GLN A 85 -4.05 6.92 -3.62
CA GLN A 85 -4.54 8.30 -3.63
C GLN A 85 -3.90 9.14 -4.74
N THR A 86 -2.59 9.00 -4.95
CA THR A 86 -1.83 9.89 -5.82
C THR A 86 -1.52 9.20 -7.16
N VAL A 87 -0.53 8.33 -7.19
CA VAL A 87 0.02 7.78 -8.43
C VAL A 87 -1.01 6.99 -9.25
N LYS A 88 -1.81 6.12 -8.61
CA LYS A 88 -2.77 5.26 -9.34
C LYS A 88 -4.09 5.96 -9.68
N PHE A 89 -4.67 6.75 -8.78
CA PHE A 89 -6.01 7.31 -9.00
C PHE A 89 -6.02 8.82 -9.28
N SER A 90 -4.88 9.49 -9.28
CA SER A 90 -4.72 10.81 -9.90
C SER A 90 -4.00 10.70 -11.23
N ASP A 91 -2.73 10.29 -11.23
CA ASP A 91 -1.90 10.34 -12.44
C ASP A 91 -2.32 9.33 -13.51
N LEU A 92 -2.48 8.05 -13.13
CA LEU A 92 -2.89 7.02 -14.09
C LEU A 92 -4.34 7.21 -14.56
N LEU A 93 -5.24 7.71 -13.70
CA LEU A 93 -6.61 8.04 -14.09
C LEU A 93 -6.63 9.18 -15.11
N LYS A 94 -5.81 10.22 -14.92
CA LYS A 94 -5.63 11.27 -15.92
C LYS A 94 -5.10 10.71 -17.24
N THR A 95 -4.07 9.86 -17.21
CA THR A 95 -3.55 9.24 -18.44
C THR A 95 -4.60 8.37 -19.14
N ALA A 96 -5.43 7.63 -18.40
CA ALA A 96 -6.53 6.87 -19.00
C ALA A 96 -7.53 7.79 -19.74
N ARG A 97 -7.89 8.93 -19.14
CA ARG A 97 -8.73 9.96 -19.78
C ARG A 97 -8.06 10.58 -21.01
N ASP A 98 -6.77 10.91 -20.93
CA ASP A 98 -6.00 11.49 -22.05
C ASP A 98 -5.87 10.51 -23.24
N LEU A 99 -5.86 9.21 -22.97
CA LEU A 99 -5.90 8.14 -23.99
C LEU A 99 -7.30 7.91 -24.57
N GLY A 100 -8.32 8.60 -24.07
CA GLY A 100 -9.71 8.48 -24.53
C GLY A 100 -10.43 7.24 -24.00
N ALA A 101 -9.98 6.65 -22.88
CA ALA A 101 -10.66 5.51 -22.28
C ALA A 101 -11.98 5.92 -21.62
N ASP A 102 -12.97 5.02 -21.63
CA ASP A 102 -14.24 5.22 -20.93
C ASP A 102 -14.17 4.89 -19.43
N CYS A 103 -13.20 4.06 -19.03
CA CYS A 103 -12.98 3.67 -17.64
C CYS A 103 -11.54 3.17 -17.40
N LEU A 104 -11.15 3.13 -16.13
CA LEU A 104 -9.88 2.54 -15.68
C LEU A 104 -10.15 1.27 -14.86
N ALA A 105 -9.71 0.12 -15.36
CA ALA A 105 -9.81 -1.14 -14.64
C ALA A 105 -8.53 -1.47 -13.87
N THR A 106 -8.67 -1.97 -12.64
CA THR A 106 -7.53 -2.47 -11.84
C THR A 106 -7.79 -3.86 -11.30
N GLY A 107 -6.72 -4.60 -10.97
CA GLY A 107 -6.80 -5.92 -10.36
C GLY A 107 -7.05 -5.93 -8.86
N HIS A 108 -7.60 -4.85 -8.29
CA HIS A 108 -7.91 -4.83 -6.86
C HIS A 108 -9.12 -5.71 -6.55
N TYR A 109 -9.06 -6.43 -5.42
CA TYR A 109 -10.17 -7.19 -4.86
C TYR A 109 -11.02 -6.25 -4.01
N ILE A 110 -11.98 -5.63 -4.67
CA ILE A 110 -12.93 -4.67 -4.10
C ILE A 110 -14.13 -4.60 -5.03
N ARG A 111 -15.32 -4.31 -4.50
CA ARG A 111 -16.53 -4.20 -5.31
C ARG A 111 -16.93 -2.75 -5.45
N ARG A 112 -17.32 -2.36 -6.68
CA ARG A 112 -17.93 -1.07 -6.99
C ARG A 112 -19.30 -1.34 -7.57
N THR A 113 -20.34 -0.81 -6.95
CA THR A 113 -21.74 -0.95 -7.38
C THR A 113 -22.32 0.42 -7.70
N ASP A 114 -23.29 0.47 -8.61
CA ASP A 114 -24.14 1.65 -8.77
C ASP A 114 -25.21 1.59 -7.68
N GLY A 115 -25.12 2.49 -6.70
CA GLY A 115 -26.15 2.73 -5.68
C GLY A 115 -27.21 3.72 -6.16
N GLU A 116 -28.18 4.02 -5.30
CA GLU A 116 -29.25 4.98 -5.60
C GLU A 116 -28.70 6.42 -5.79
N ASP A 117 -27.73 6.81 -4.96
CA ASP A 117 -27.16 8.17 -4.92
C ASP A 117 -25.80 8.28 -5.62
N GLY A 118 -25.34 7.21 -6.28
CA GLY A 118 -24.09 7.18 -7.04
C GLY A 118 -23.26 5.94 -6.77
N PRO A 119 -21.98 5.94 -7.18
CA PRO A 119 -21.10 4.78 -7.03
C PRO A 119 -20.77 4.49 -5.57
N GLU A 120 -20.87 3.23 -5.18
CA GLU A 120 -20.58 2.73 -3.84
C GLU A 120 -19.35 1.82 -3.81
N LEU A 121 -18.60 1.86 -2.70
CA LEU A 121 -17.43 1.02 -2.48
C LEU A 121 -17.73 -0.07 -1.44
N HIS A 122 -17.63 -1.32 -1.85
CA HIS A 122 -17.94 -2.49 -1.03
C HIS A 122 -16.72 -3.40 -0.87
N ARG A 123 -16.72 -4.15 0.23
CA ARG A 123 -15.73 -5.23 0.41
C ARG A 123 -15.82 -6.25 -0.73
N ALA A 124 -14.68 -6.83 -1.08
CA ALA A 124 -14.62 -7.95 -2.01
C ALA A 124 -15.50 -9.13 -1.57
N ALA A 125 -15.94 -9.94 -2.53
CA ALA A 125 -16.60 -11.21 -2.23
C ALA A 125 -15.69 -12.16 -1.44
N ASP A 126 -14.38 -12.13 -1.70
CA ASP A 126 -13.36 -12.85 -0.95
C ASP A 126 -12.80 -11.99 0.19
N ALA A 127 -13.35 -12.16 1.39
CA ALA A 127 -12.93 -11.41 2.58
C ALA A 127 -11.44 -11.61 2.92
N SER A 128 -10.81 -12.72 2.52
CA SER A 128 -9.39 -12.97 2.78
C SER A 128 -8.47 -12.15 1.87
N ARG A 129 -9.02 -11.59 0.79
CA ARG A 129 -8.33 -10.79 -0.21
C ARG A 129 -8.84 -9.37 -0.31
N ASP A 130 -9.82 -9.00 0.51
CA ASP A 130 -10.41 -7.67 0.49
C ASP A 130 -9.36 -6.57 0.61
N GLN A 131 -9.39 -5.63 -0.33
CA GLN A 131 -8.47 -4.49 -0.40
C GLN A 131 -9.17 -3.16 -0.13
N SER A 132 -10.43 -3.16 0.32
CA SER A 132 -11.17 -1.92 0.58
C SER A 132 -10.46 -1.00 1.57
N TYR A 133 -9.74 -1.56 2.55
CA TYR A 133 -8.91 -0.81 3.48
C TYR A 133 -7.83 0.04 2.79
N PHE A 134 -7.21 -0.44 1.70
CA PHE A 134 -6.17 0.32 1.01
C PHE A 134 -6.72 1.36 0.02
N LEU A 135 -8.03 1.31 -0.25
CA LEU A 135 -8.72 2.18 -1.20
C LEU A 135 -9.74 3.10 -0.51
N PHE A 136 -9.72 3.22 0.83
CA PHE A 136 -10.70 4.05 1.55
C PHE A 136 -10.71 5.51 1.08
N ALA A 137 -9.60 5.99 0.53
CA ALA A 137 -9.43 7.37 0.09
C ALA A 137 -9.83 7.63 -1.36
N THR A 138 -10.40 6.64 -2.06
CA THR A 138 -10.98 6.83 -3.39
C THR A 138 -12.15 7.81 -3.31
N THR A 139 -12.18 8.82 -4.17
CA THR A 139 -13.29 9.78 -4.21
C THR A 139 -14.46 9.25 -5.03
N ALA A 140 -15.66 9.82 -4.87
CA ALA A 140 -16.83 9.45 -5.68
C ALA A 140 -16.59 9.65 -7.19
N GLU A 141 -15.91 10.73 -7.58
CA GLU A 141 -15.56 10.99 -8.99
C GLU A 141 -14.58 9.93 -9.54
N GLN A 142 -13.59 9.54 -8.74
CA GLN A 142 -12.68 8.46 -9.12
C GLN A 142 -13.44 7.14 -9.25
N LEU A 143 -14.34 6.86 -8.31
CA LEU A 143 -15.09 5.61 -8.27
C LEU A 143 -16.07 5.45 -9.44
N ASP A 144 -16.59 6.55 -9.97
CA ASP A 144 -17.41 6.57 -11.18
C ASP A 144 -16.63 6.04 -12.39
N TYR A 145 -15.33 6.38 -12.48
CA TYR A 145 -14.46 6.01 -13.59
C TYR A 145 -13.74 4.67 -13.40
N LEU A 146 -13.64 4.16 -12.16
CA LEU A 146 -12.91 2.93 -11.83
C LEU A 146 -13.75 1.66 -12.04
N ARG A 147 -13.10 0.58 -12.45
CA ARG A 147 -13.68 -0.77 -12.54
C ARG A 147 -12.78 -1.79 -11.82
N PHE A 148 -13.40 -2.75 -11.15
CA PHE A 148 -12.71 -3.78 -10.37
C PHE A 148 -13.21 -5.18 -10.76
N PRO A 149 -12.74 -5.73 -11.90
CA PRO A 149 -13.28 -6.98 -12.44
C PRO A 149 -13.10 -8.21 -11.55
N LEU A 150 -12.25 -8.12 -10.53
CA LEU A 150 -11.95 -9.22 -9.60
C LEU A 150 -12.77 -9.14 -8.30
N GLY A 151 -13.53 -8.07 -8.08
CA GLY A 151 -14.23 -7.80 -6.83
C GLY A 151 -15.23 -8.88 -6.41
N ASP A 152 -15.90 -9.49 -7.38
CA ASP A 152 -16.91 -10.53 -7.16
C ASP A 152 -16.35 -11.95 -7.19
N LEU A 153 -15.05 -12.12 -7.40
CA LEU A 153 -14.43 -13.42 -7.62
C LEU A 153 -13.57 -13.85 -6.42
N PRO A 154 -13.70 -15.11 -5.96
CA PRO A 154 -12.71 -15.69 -5.08
C PRO A 154 -11.37 -15.85 -5.79
N LYS A 155 -10.27 -15.74 -5.04
CA LYS A 155 -8.91 -15.85 -5.60
C LYS A 155 -8.68 -17.16 -6.37
N THR A 156 -9.30 -18.25 -5.91
CA THR A 156 -9.23 -19.56 -6.58
C THR A 156 -9.80 -19.49 -7.99
N GLN A 157 -10.98 -18.88 -8.15
CA GLN A 157 -11.60 -18.70 -9.46
C GLN A 157 -10.78 -17.77 -10.37
N VAL A 158 -10.13 -16.74 -9.82
CA VAL A 158 -9.21 -15.89 -10.61
C VAL A 158 -8.02 -16.70 -11.15
N ARG A 159 -7.48 -17.65 -10.37
CA ARG A 159 -6.42 -18.56 -10.83
C ARG A 159 -6.92 -19.53 -11.89
N GLU A 160 -8.10 -20.12 -11.69
CA GLU A 160 -8.74 -21.00 -12.70
C GLU A 160 -8.99 -20.26 -14.02
N LEU A 161 -9.45 -19.00 -13.96
CA LEU A 161 -9.60 -18.16 -15.15
C LEU A 161 -8.24 -17.88 -15.80
N ALA A 162 -7.20 -17.58 -15.01
CA ALA A 162 -5.86 -17.38 -15.55
C ALA A 162 -5.35 -18.64 -16.28
N ASP A 163 -5.59 -19.84 -15.73
CA ASP A 163 -5.28 -21.11 -16.38
C ASP A 163 -6.11 -21.33 -17.65
N GLN A 164 -7.42 -21.03 -17.64
CA GLN A 164 -8.29 -21.14 -18.81
C GLN A 164 -7.85 -20.21 -19.96
N PHE A 165 -7.36 -19.02 -19.63
CA PHE A 165 -6.76 -18.09 -20.58
C PHE A 165 -5.30 -18.44 -20.93
N ASN A 166 -4.75 -19.53 -20.37
CA ASN A 166 -3.37 -20.00 -20.51
C ASN A 166 -2.32 -18.95 -20.11
N LEU A 167 -2.61 -18.08 -19.14
CA LEU A 167 -1.72 -16.99 -18.78
C LEU A 167 -0.50 -17.51 -18.01
N PRO A 168 0.73 -17.09 -18.36
CA PRO A 168 1.97 -17.61 -17.76
C PRO A 168 2.13 -17.26 -16.27
N VAL A 169 1.32 -16.32 -15.76
CA VAL A 169 1.36 -15.82 -14.38
C VAL A 169 0.36 -16.50 -13.45
N ALA A 170 -0.41 -17.50 -13.91
CA ALA A 170 -1.48 -18.11 -13.12
C ALA A 170 -0.99 -18.72 -11.79
N SER A 171 0.21 -19.31 -11.79
CA SER A 171 0.84 -19.91 -10.62
C SER A 171 1.76 -18.96 -9.85
N LYS A 172 1.92 -17.71 -10.30
CA LYS A 172 2.81 -16.73 -9.67
C LYS A 172 2.29 -16.41 -8.25
N PRO A 173 3.17 -16.42 -7.23
CA PRO A 173 2.80 -15.95 -5.89
C PRO A 173 2.33 -14.50 -5.91
N ASP A 174 1.41 -14.17 -5.01
CA ASP A 174 1.00 -12.77 -4.82
C ASP A 174 2.13 -11.98 -4.14
N SER A 175 2.30 -10.72 -4.49
CA SER A 175 3.19 -9.81 -3.75
C SER A 175 2.63 -9.59 -2.33
N GLN A 176 3.46 -9.79 -1.31
CA GLN A 176 3.06 -9.72 0.12
C GLN A 176 3.72 -8.57 0.89
N ASP A 177 4.51 -7.71 0.23
CA ASP A 177 5.29 -6.65 0.88
C ASP A 177 5.12 -5.28 0.20
N ILE A 178 5.66 -4.24 0.84
CA ILE A 178 5.75 -2.89 0.27
C ILE A 178 6.61 -2.96 -1.01
N CYS A 179 6.08 -2.48 -2.13
CA CYS A 179 6.66 -2.71 -3.46
C CYS A 179 8.11 -2.25 -3.64
N PHE A 180 8.59 -1.26 -2.87
CA PHE A 180 9.95 -0.72 -2.91
C PHE A 180 10.82 -1.14 -1.72
N VAL A 181 10.35 -2.08 -0.90
CA VAL A 181 11.10 -2.68 0.22
C VAL A 181 11.31 -4.17 -0.07
N PRO A 182 12.20 -4.54 -1.02
CA PRO A 182 12.45 -5.93 -1.35
C PRO A 182 13.12 -6.65 -0.17
N GLU A 183 12.52 -7.75 0.31
CA GLU A 183 13.08 -8.73 1.27
C GLU A 183 14.08 -8.14 2.29
N GLY A 184 13.66 -7.08 3.00
CA GLY A 184 14.56 -6.28 3.82
C GLY A 184 13.85 -5.38 4.81
N SER A 185 14.62 -4.73 5.67
CA SER A 185 14.07 -3.79 6.66
C SER A 185 13.68 -2.49 5.95
N TYR A 186 12.41 -2.09 6.09
CA TYR A 186 11.94 -0.78 5.65
C TYR A 186 12.79 0.37 6.23
N ALA A 187 13.39 0.18 7.41
CA ALA A 187 14.31 1.14 8.00
C ALA A 187 15.52 1.42 7.09
N ASN A 188 16.01 0.44 6.33
CA ASN A 188 17.11 0.65 5.37
C ASN A 188 16.69 1.61 4.24
N VAL A 189 15.44 1.55 3.82
CA VAL A 189 14.91 2.48 2.81
C VAL A 189 14.80 3.88 3.41
N VAL A 190 14.29 3.99 4.64
CA VAL A 190 14.21 5.27 5.35
C VAL A 190 15.60 5.89 5.54
N GLU A 191 16.61 5.11 5.94
CA GLU A 191 18.00 5.60 6.09
C GLU A 191 18.64 6.05 4.77
N LYS A 192 18.34 5.37 3.66
CA LYS A 192 18.80 5.79 2.33
C LYS A 192 18.17 7.12 1.90
N LEU A 193 16.88 7.31 2.16
CA LEU A 193 16.16 8.54 1.82
C LEU A 193 16.46 9.69 2.79
N ARG A 194 16.78 9.36 4.04
CA ARG A 194 17.06 10.31 5.12
C ARG A 194 18.33 9.89 5.86
N PRO A 195 19.52 10.23 5.33
CA PRO A 195 20.77 9.96 6.01
C PRO A 195 20.79 10.52 7.44
N GLY A 196 20.97 9.63 8.42
CA GLY A 196 20.88 9.98 9.85
C GLY A 196 19.54 9.69 10.51
N ALA A 197 18.59 9.03 9.83
CA ALA A 197 17.35 8.53 10.43
C ALA A 197 17.60 7.49 11.54
N GLY A 198 18.67 6.68 11.42
CA GLY A 198 19.11 5.69 12.41
C GLY A 198 19.84 6.29 13.63
N ARG A 199 19.57 7.56 13.98
CA ARG A 199 20.18 8.18 15.17
C ARG A 199 19.63 7.54 16.43
N GLY A 200 20.52 6.90 17.18
CA GLY A 200 20.15 6.21 18.40
C GLY A 200 19.52 7.10 19.47
N GLY A 201 18.84 6.46 20.41
CA GLY A 201 18.03 7.10 21.45
C GLY A 201 17.79 6.18 22.64
N GLU A 202 16.95 6.61 23.58
CA GLU A 202 16.68 5.87 24.82
C GLU A 202 15.38 5.07 24.71
N ILE A 203 15.39 3.83 25.22
CA ILE A 203 14.18 3.09 25.54
C ILE A 203 13.82 3.40 26.98
N VAL A 204 12.64 3.97 27.20
CA VAL A 204 12.21 4.49 28.50
C VAL A 204 10.92 3.80 28.92
N HIS A 205 10.89 3.27 30.14
CA HIS A 205 9.66 2.73 30.71
C HIS A 205 8.66 3.87 31.00
N LEU A 206 7.36 3.59 31.00
CA LEU A 206 6.32 4.58 31.31
C LEU A 206 6.49 5.31 32.65
N ASP A 207 7.16 4.70 33.62
CA ASP A 207 7.49 5.31 34.92
C ASP A 207 8.73 6.23 34.89
N GLY A 208 9.35 6.42 33.72
CA GLY A 208 10.49 7.29 33.49
C GLY A 208 11.86 6.61 33.61
N ARG A 209 11.94 5.32 33.97
CA ARG A 209 13.22 4.59 34.01
C ARG A 209 13.77 4.38 32.60
N VAL A 210 15.03 4.73 32.38
CA VAL A 210 15.75 4.34 31.16
C VAL A 210 16.11 2.85 31.26
N LEU A 211 15.66 2.06 30.28
CA LEU A 211 15.86 0.61 30.23
C LEU A 211 17.00 0.19 29.29
N GLY A 212 17.37 1.05 28.35
CA GLY A 212 18.41 0.78 27.37
C GLY A 212 18.44 1.81 26.26
N GLU A 213 19.18 1.50 25.20
CA GLU A 213 19.31 2.33 24.01
C GLU A 213 18.79 1.60 22.77
N HIS A 214 18.43 2.37 21.74
CA HIS A 214 18.03 1.84 20.43
C HIS A 214 18.74 2.56 19.29
N ASN A 215 18.69 1.99 18.09
CA ASN A 215 19.39 2.49 16.89
C ASN A 215 18.53 3.41 16.00
N GLY A 216 17.60 4.15 16.59
CA GLY A 216 16.67 5.03 15.86
C GLY A 216 15.20 4.66 16.03
N VAL A 217 14.34 5.68 16.03
CA VAL A 217 12.89 5.50 16.28
C VAL A 217 12.18 4.78 15.14
N ILE A 218 12.79 4.80 13.95
CA ILE A 218 12.28 4.16 12.73
C ILE A 218 12.16 2.64 12.83
N HIS A 219 12.75 2.00 13.84
CA HIS A 219 12.65 0.55 14.06
C HIS A 219 11.48 0.15 14.97
N TYR A 220 10.61 1.10 15.32
CA TYR A 220 9.56 0.91 16.31
C TYR A 220 8.20 1.37 15.80
N THR A 221 7.18 0.58 16.12
CA THR A 221 5.77 0.90 15.90
C THR A 221 5.01 0.74 17.21
N ILE A 222 4.00 1.57 17.45
CA ILE A 222 3.10 1.43 18.61
C ILE A 222 2.51 0.01 18.65
N GLY A 223 2.54 -0.63 19.81
CA GLY A 223 2.11 -2.02 20.02
C GLY A 223 3.20 -3.08 19.75
N GLN A 224 4.38 -2.69 19.25
CA GLN A 224 5.49 -3.62 19.03
C GLN A 224 6.01 -4.20 20.36
N ARG A 225 6.12 -5.53 20.42
CA ARG A 225 6.68 -6.28 21.56
C ARG A 225 8.09 -6.83 21.30
N ARG A 226 8.35 -7.28 20.08
CA ARG A 226 9.61 -7.93 19.69
C ARG A 226 10.65 -6.89 19.27
N GLY A 227 11.93 -7.23 19.36
CA GLY A 227 13.01 -6.36 18.90
C GLY A 227 13.28 -5.14 19.78
N LEU A 228 12.77 -5.11 21.02
CA LEU A 228 13.04 -4.01 21.96
C LEU A 228 14.48 -4.03 22.50
N GLY A 229 15.14 -5.18 22.53
CA GLY A 229 16.53 -5.26 23.02
C GLY A 229 16.72 -5.03 24.53
N VAL A 230 15.61 -4.90 25.28
CA VAL A 230 15.62 -4.76 26.75
C VAL A 230 15.05 -6.02 27.40
N ALA A 231 15.75 -6.55 28.39
CA ALA A 231 15.31 -7.69 29.17
C ALA A 231 14.64 -7.20 30.46
N THR A 232 13.32 -7.27 30.49
CA THR A 232 12.51 -7.06 31.69
C THR A 232 11.86 -8.37 32.10
N GLY A 233 11.59 -8.54 33.40
CA GLY A 233 10.90 -9.72 33.92
C GLY A 233 9.49 -9.90 33.34
N ASP A 234 8.87 -8.80 32.91
CA ASP A 234 7.53 -8.76 32.33
C ASP A 234 7.54 -8.33 30.85
N PRO A 235 6.55 -8.75 30.04
CA PRO A 235 6.42 -8.31 28.65
C PRO A 235 6.18 -6.81 28.52
N LEU A 236 6.97 -6.15 27.67
CA LEU A 236 6.82 -4.73 27.34
C LEU A 236 6.40 -4.52 25.88
N TYR A 237 5.70 -3.41 25.66
CA TYR A 237 5.19 -2.98 24.38
C TYR A 237 5.55 -1.51 24.15
N VAL A 238 5.84 -1.10 22.92
CA VAL A 238 5.97 0.31 22.56
C VAL A 238 4.61 0.99 22.71
N VAL A 239 4.49 1.93 23.63
CA VAL A 239 3.23 2.65 23.91
C VAL A 239 3.24 4.07 23.35
N LYS A 240 4.43 4.65 23.14
CA LYS A 240 4.60 5.97 22.54
C LYS A 240 5.99 6.10 21.92
N ILE A 241 6.10 6.87 20.85
CA ILE A 241 7.36 7.28 20.25
C ILE A 241 7.45 8.80 20.38
N ASP A 242 8.47 9.31 21.06
CA ASP A 242 8.81 10.74 21.15
C ASP A 242 10.03 10.97 20.26
N ALA A 243 9.78 11.14 18.96
CA ALA A 243 10.82 11.32 17.95
C ALA A 243 11.72 12.55 18.21
N PRO A 244 11.21 13.74 18.61
CA PRO A 244 12.06 14.89 18.93
C PRO A 244 13.08 14.61 20.04
N LYS A 245 12.69 13.85 21.08
CA LYS A 245 13.61 13.45 22.16
C LYS A 245 14.37 12.16 21.86
N ARG A 246 14.09 11.48 20.73
CA ARG A 246 14.61 10.16 20.38
C ARG A 246 14.36 9.15 21.49
N ARG A 247 13.10 9.08 21.94
CA ARG A 247 12.69 8.13 22.99
C ARG A 247 11.62 7.18 22.49
N VAL A 248 11.84 5.90 22.73
CA VAL A 248 10.82 4.85 22.57
C VAL A 248 10.31 4.53 23.96
N ILE A 249 9.04 4.89 24.21
CA ILE A 249 8.42 4.68 25.51
C ILE A 249 7.73 3.32 25.50
N VAL A 250 8.03 2.51 26.50
CA VAL A 250 7.54 1.15 26.64
C VAL A 250 6.77 0.93 27.94
N GLY A 251 5.79 0.04 27.91
CA GLY A 251 4.94 -0.24 29.06
C GLY A 251 4.22 -1.58 28.94
N PRO A 252 3.40 -1.92 29.95
CA PRO A 252 2.60 -3.13 29.93
C PRO A 252 1.46 -2.99 28.89
N ARG A 253 0.83 -4.12 28.53
CA ARG A 253 -0.16 -4.16 27.43
C ARG A 253 -1.35 -3.24 27.68
N GLU A 254 -1.74 -3.08 28.95
CA GLU A 254 -2.89 -2.28 29.38
C GLU A 254 -2.70 -0.80 29.01
N ALA A 255 -1.45 -0.33 28.89
CA ALA A 255 -1.14 1.05 28.51
C ALA A 255 -1.29 1.32 26.99
N LEU A 256 -1.57 0.29 26.17
CA LEU A 256 -1.93 0.46 24.75
C LEU A 256 -3.41 0.83 24.56
N MET A 257 -4.23 0.68 25.60
CA MET A 257 -5.68 0.94 25.49
C MET A 257 -5.93 2.44 25.37
N THR A 258 -6.69 2.84 24.34
CA THR A 258 -7.18 4.20 24.15
C THR A 258 -8.70 4.21 24.04
N SER A 259 -9.33 5.29 24.49
CA SER A 259 -10.79 5.51 24.39
C SER A 259 -11.19 6.37 23.19
N GLY A 260 -10.22 6.88 22.42
CA GLY A 260 -10.48 7.75 21.28
C GLY A 260 -9.28 7.94 20.39
N LEU A 261 -9.53 8.52 19.22
CA LEU A 261 -8.54 8.84 18.21
C LEU A 261 -8.92 10.15 17.51
N LEU A 262 -7.92 10.85 16.97
CA LEU A 262 -8.12 11.98 16.07
C LEU A 262 -7.84 11.48 14.65
N LEU A 263 -8.76 11.74 13.73
CA LEU A 263 -8.58 11.44 12.31
C LEU A 263 -8.13 12.71 11.59
N GLU A 264 -7.12 12.57 10.75
CA GLU A 264 -6.68 13.57 9.78
C GLU A 264 -6.99 13.06 8.38
N GLU A 265 -7.29 13.98 7.46
CA GLU A 265 -7.61 13.68 6.05
C GLU A 265 -8.74 12.63 5.86
N PRO A 266 -9.90 12.77 6.53
CA PRO A 266 -10.98 11.82 6.33
C PRO A 266 -11.51 11.89 4.90
N ASN A 267 -11.82 10.71 4.34
CA ASN A 267 -12.59 10.57 3.12
C ASN A 267 -13.87 9.78 3.43
N TRP A 268 -15.01 10.28 2.98
CA TRP A 268 -16.32 9.65 3.18
C TRP A 268 -16.95 9.34 1.83
N ILE A 269 -17.31 8.07 1.61
CA ILE A 269 -18.02 7.59 0.43
C ILE A 269 -19.37 7.07 0.90
N GLY A 270 -20.45 7.67 0.40
CA GLY A 270 -21.83 7.36 0.79
C GLY A 270 -22.57 8.58 1.31
N ASP A 271 -23.80 8.36 1.76
CA ASP A 271 -24.70 9.43 2.14
C ASP A 271 -24.34 10.10 3.47
N GLY A 272 -24.93 11.27 3.69
CA GLY A 272 -24.76 12.03 4.92
C GLY A 272 -23.38 12.66 5.04
N THR A 273 -22.95 12.91 6.28
CA THR A 273 -21.62 13.43 6.58
C THR A 273 -20.92 12.54 7.59
N LEU A 274 -19.59 12.58 7.60
CA LEU A 274 -18.79 11.88 8.61
C LEU A 274 -19.21 12.26 10.02
N GLU A 275 -19.51 13.54 10.27
CA GLU A 275 -19.99 14.02 11.56
C GLU A 275 -21.34 13.42 11.95
N ALA A 276 -22.26 13.26 10.98
CA ALA A 276 -23.54 12.63 11.25
C ALA A 276 -23.36 11.16 11.63
N ALA A 277 -22.48 10.44 10.93
CA ALA A 277 -22.16 9.04 11.20
C ALA A 277 -21.35 8.83 12.49
N ALA A 278 -20.51 9.80 12.88
CA ALA A 278 -19.74 9.73 14.11
C ALA A 278 -20.58 10.01 15.38
N ASN A 279 -21.70 10.73 15.24
CA ASN A 279 -22.59 11.10 16.35
C ASN A 279 -23.79 10.14 16.53
N SER A 280 -23.95 9.14 15.66
CA SER A 280 -24.98 8.09 15.72
C SER A 280 -24.50 6.86 16.48
#